data_AF-A0A970EIQ8-F1
#
_entry.id   AF-A0A970EIQ8-F1
#
_cell.length_a   1.000
_cell.length_b   1.000
_cell.length_c   1.000
_cell.angle_alpha   90.00
_cell.angle_beta   90.00
_cell.angle_gamma   90.00
#
_symmetry.space_group_name_H-M   'P 1'
#
loop_
_entity.id
_entity.type
_entity.pdbx_description
1 polymer ?
#
loop_
_entity_poly.entity_id
_entity_poly.type
_entity_poly.pdbx_seq_one_letter_code
_entity_poly.pdbx_strand_id
1 'polypeptide(L)'
;MKKVLALFFVFFIILSTLCAYGDDVITVVVNDVKIEPKNAKGEIVNPFILDGSTYLPVRAVAESLNQNVEYDDATKSVFIGSKPNGEVKKNDEITIYINGSLLIPKDANGNIISPVVMDGTTYLPIRAVAEAFSKEVTWDGETKTVYISDYKDIFEGKYYKILKKGTNLALTVEGGSKENNAKLVFSEYTGDKSQIFCITHIKDGYYTIINMASGKAVDVPAESKEPKVELIIYTRNGNRNQQWSFKKTGSSYKIISNISSLFLDANDTYVKQDIESENGQLFDVEFVSEPYLKEVLTSEGFNLLSENEKRAFRAYLFTDIDFSKRVAAQAESLIASSDYFSLDKEGQAEVLRNCMKITPYYMPSGNVNLSHKSDYTIEGPYEVEKYYRWGGKWEPGFGYTITFDGGKHKITMYCPEDNENAKYIAKNVAESLSNFPYEFRKFVTTVYYDPVNDNTYNGSKHDLWMRINYLPSVEGSTQTFAHELGHVMDYNTDRGNEWYEAIAADIVPVSGYGNTNRNEDLAEFSRLFFISYDKPDLHKAIQIVYPNRYKAFINMLHLVDPALVEFTEKLPKLE
;
A
#
# COMPACT_ATOMS: atom_id res chain seq x y z
N MET A 1 46.52 -18.80 24.30
CA MET A 1 46.28 -17.58 23.51
C MET A 1 44.80 -17.47 23.18
N LYS A 2 44.01 -16.88 24.09
CA LYS A 2 43.21 -15.65 23.89
C LYS A 2 42.42 -15.61 22.57
N LYS A 3 41.15 -16.00 22.63
CA LYS A 3 40.10 -15.40 21.79
C LYS A 3 39.27 -14.50 22.71
N VAL A 4 39.35 -13.21 22.43
CA VAL A 4 38.58 -12.14 23.06
C VAL A 4 37.18 -12.19 22.43
N LEU A 5 36.14 -12.38 23.23
CA LEU A 5 34.76 -12.07 22.84
C LEU A 5 34.39 -10.77 23.52
N ALA A 6 34.11 -9.75 22.72
CA ALA A 6 33.76 -8.41 23.18
C ALA A 6 32.37 -8.41 23.80
N LEU A 7 32.27 -7.98 25.05
CA LEU A 7 30.99 -7.60 25.68
C LEU A 7 30.57 -6.23 25.17
N PHE A 8 29.39 -6.13 24.55
CA PHE A 8 28.69 -4.86 24.39
C PHE A 8 27.64 -4.75 25.50
N PHE A 9 27.98 -4.02 26.56
CA PHE A 9 27.01 -3.49 27.52
C PHE A 9 26.57 -2.11 27.01
N VAL A 10 25.30 -1.94 26.66
CA VAL A 10 24.71 -0.61 26.45
C VAL A 10 23.77 -0.33 27.62
N PHE A 11 24.17 0.58 28.49
CA PHE A 11 23.39 1.07 29.62
C PHE A 11 22.98 2.51 29.28
N PHE A 12 21.68 2.78 29.08
CA PHE A 12 21.17 4.14 28.92
C PHE A 12 20.36 4.51 30.17
N ILE A 13 20.92 5.42 30.99
CA ILE A 13 20.18 6.19 31.99
C ILE A 13 19.95 7.56 31.35
N ILE A 14 18.70 7.93 31.09
CA ILE A 14 18.33 9.34 30.85
C ILE A 14 17.25 9.75 31.84
N LEU A 15 17.59 10.83 32.55
CA LEU A 15 16.82 11.55 33.54
C LEU A 15 15.66 12.33 32.88
N SER A 16 14.54 12.40 33.59
CA SER A 16 13.25 12.97 33.18
C SER A 16 13.24 14.45 32.77
N THR A 17 12.51 14.76 31.68
CA THR A 17 11.67 15.97 31.54
C THR A 17 10.45 15.63 30.66
N LEU A 18 9.25 15.96 31.14
CA LEU A 18 7.99 15.85 30.40
C LEU A 18 7.96 16.81 29.19
N CYS A 19 7.76 16.26 28.00
CA CYS A 19 7.10 16.93 26.87
C CYS A 19 6.20 15.89 26.17
N ALA A 20 4.96 16.27 25.91
CA ALA A 20 3.95 15.45 25.26
C ALA A 20 4.40 14.98 23.86
N TYR A 21 4.18 13.71 23.54
CA TYR A 21 4.23 13.18 22.17
C TYR A 21 3.15 12.10 22.03
N GLY A 22 2.04 12.46 21.37
CA GLY A 22 1.20 11.49 20.67
C GLY A 22 1.78 11.30 19.27
N ASP A 23 1.64 10.08 18.72
CA ASP A 23 1.71 9.70 17.27
C ASP A 23 2.69 8.58 16.85
N ASP A 24 3.35 7.88 17.78
CA ASP A 24 4.16 6.68 17.47
C ASP A 24 3.76 5.40 18.23
N VAL A 25 2.51 5.30 18.70
CA VAL A 25 2.05 4.11 19.44
C VAL A 25 1.72 2.98 18.47
N ILE A 26 2.45 1.88 18.57
CA ILE A 26 2.16 0.64 17.85
C ILE A 26 0.88 0.01 18.41
N THR A 27 -0.12 -0.19 17.54
CA THR A 27 -1.36 -0.88 17.91
C THR A 27 -1.16 -2.39 17.81
N VAL A 28 -1.70 -3.14 18.78
CA VAL A 28 -1.62 -4.60 18.81
C VAL A 28 -3.02 -5.19 18.74
N VAL A 29 -3.26 -6.08 17.77
CA VAL A 29 -4.53 -6.80 17.59
C VAL A 29 -4.25 -8.29 17.67
N VAL A 30 -4.90 -8.99 18.59
CA VAL A 30 -4.75 -10.45 18.77
C VAL A 30 -6.10 -11.10 18.59
N ASN A 31 -6.23 -11.99 17.60
CA ASN A 31 -7.49 -12.62 17.20
C ASN A 31 -8.63 -11.59 17.06
N ASP A 32 -8.38 -10.54 16.27
CA ASP A 32 -9.28 -9.41 16.00
C ASP A 32 -9.66 -8.54 17.21
N VAL A 33 -9.04 -8.77 18.37
CA VAL A 33 -9.23 -7.95 19.57
C VAL A 33 -8.03 -7.03 19.74
N LYS A 34 -8.27 -5.72 19.69
CA LYS A 34 -7.26 -4.73 20.07
C LYS A 34 -6.92 -4.90 21.54
N ILE A 35 -5.65 -5.06 21.86
CA ILE A 35 -5.15 -5.18 23.23
C ILE A 35 -4.34 -3.95 23.62
N GLU A 36 -4.42 -3.57 24.89
CA GLU A 36 -3.49 -2.62 25.51
C GLU A 36 -2.45 -3.43 26.27
N PRO A 37 -1.19 -3.50 25.80
CA PRO A 37 -0.19 -4.31 26.46
C PRO A 37 0.10 -3.78 27.86
N LYS A 38 0.07 -4.69 28.85
CA LYS A 38 0.32 -4.38 30.27
C LYS A 38 1.48 -5.19 30.81
N ASN A 39 2.21 -4.61 31.77
CA ASN A 39 3.27 -5.32 32.48
C ASN A 39 2.70 -6.15 33.65
N ALA A 40 3.56 -6.82 34.41
CA ALA A 40 3.16 -7.66 35.55
C ALA A 40 2.46 -6.89 36.70
N LYS A 41 2.60 -5.56 36.74
CA LYS A 41 1.93 -4.69 37.72
C LYS A 41 0.59 -4.13 37.21
N GLY A 42 0.21 -4.45 35.97
CA GLY A 42 -1.00 -3.93 35.32
C GLY A 42 -0.84 -2.55 34.69
N GLU A 43 0.37 -2.01 34.64
CA GLU A 43 0.67 -0.71 34.01
C GLU A 43 0.77 -0.89 32.49
N ILE A 44 0.25 0.07 31.72
CA ILE A 44 0.34 0.06 30.27
C ILE A 44 1.79 0.26 29.84
N VAL A 45 2.26 -0.57 28.92
CA VAL A 45 3.61 -0.53 28.36
C VAL A 45 3.54 -0.62 26.84
N ASN A 46 4.30 0.23 26.14
CA ASN A 46 4.19 0.34 24.69
C ASN A 46 5.14 -0.63 23.97
N PRO A 47 4.72 -1.23 22.84
CA PRO A 47 5.63 -1.89 21.91
C PRO A 47 6.56 -0.87 21.24
N PHE A 48 7.68 -1.35 20.68
CA PHE A 48 8.63 -0.52 19.94
C PHE A 48 9.26 -1.30 18.77
N ILE A 49 9.90 -0.58 17.84
CA ILE A 49 10.70 -1.19 16.77
C ILE A 49 12.18 -1.04 17.13
N LEU A 50 12.95 -2.13 17.03
CA LEU A 50 14.40 -2.15 17.20
C LEU A 50 14.99 -2.99 16.07
N ASP A 51 15.93 -2.42 15.32
CA ASP A 51 16.61 -3.06 14.19
C ASP A 51 15.65 -3.71 13.19
N GLY A 52 14.56 -3.01 12.84
CA GLY A 52 13.53 -3.49 11.92
C GLY A 52 12.59 -4.56 12.48
N SER A 53 12.76 -4.97 13.74
CA SER A 53 11.90 -5.93 14.42
C SER A 53 10.97 -5.25 15.42
N THR A 54 9.68 -5.61 15.41
CA THR A 54 8.70 -5.13 16.38
C THR A 54 8.78 -5.94 17.67
N TYR A 55 9.11 -5.28 18.78
CA TYR A 55 9.20 -5.84 20.11
C TYR A 55 7.93 -5.58 20.92
N LEU A 56 7.36 -6.64 21.47
CA LEU A 56 6.14 -6.59 22.29
C LEU A 56 6.39 -7.15 23.69
N PRO A 57 5.66 -6.64 24.71
CA PRO A 57 5.69 -7.21 26.06
C PRO A 57 5.21 -8.67 26.02
N VAL A 58 6.10 -9.59 26.40
CA VAL A 58 5.85 -11.05 26.27
C VAL A 58 4.59 -11.47 27.00
N ARG A 59 4.42 -10.97 28.22
CA ARG A 59 3.29 -11.28 29.10
C ARG A 59 1.96 -10.88 28.47
N ALA A 60 1.86 -9.65 27.97
CA ALA A 60 0.63 -9.14 27.38
C ALA A 60 0.16 -9.99 26.19
N VAL A 61 1.08 -10.35 25.30
CA VAL A 61 0.77 -11.18 24.13
C VAL A 61 0.39 -12.59 24.55
N ALA A 62 1.19 -13.22 25.40
CA ALA A 62 0.93 -14.59 25.86
C ALA A 62 -0.41 -14.69 26.62
N GLU A 63 -0.72 -13.77 27.52
CA GLU A 63 -1.98 -13.74 28.25
C GLU A 63 -3.16 -13.50 27.31
N SER A 64 -3.01 -12.63 26.29
CA SER A 64 -4.05 -12.44 25.26
C SER A 64 -4.30 -13.70 24.41
N LEU A 65 -3.32 -14.62 24.36
CA LEU A 65 -3.42 -15.95 23.75
C LEU A 65 -3.84 -17.03 24.76
N ASN A 66 -4.33 -16.64 25.94
CA ASN A 66 -4.70 -17.51 27.06
C ASN A 66 -3.55 -18.41 27.55
N GLN A 67 -2.31 -17.94 27.44
CA GLN A 67 -1.12 -18.65 27.92
C GLN A 67 -0.68 -18.06 29.26
N ASN A 68 -0.36 -18.95 30.21
CA ASN A 68 0.24 -18.54 31.47
C ASN A 68 1.71 -18.14 31.25
N VAL A 69 2.15 -17.06 31.90
CA VAL A 69 3.54 -16.60 31.89
C VAL A 69 4.11 -16.57 33.29
N GLU A 70 5.18 -17.33 33.49
CA GLU A 70 5.93 -17.36 34.74
C GLU A 70 7.37 -16.89 34.51
N TYR A 71 7.91 -16.10 35.43
CA TYR A 71 9.31 -15.73 35.44
C TYR A 71 9.99 -16.33 36.67
N ASP A 72 11.10 -17.03 36.45
CA ASP A 72 11.97 -17.55 37.50
C ASP A 72 13.25 -16.73 37.56
N ASP A 73 13.40 -15.97 38.66
CA ASP A 73 14.55 -15.10 38.89
C ASP A 73 15.85 -15.87 39.17
N ALA A 74 15.76 -17.08 39.75
CA ALA A 74 16.92 -17.88 40.09
C ALA A 74 17.62 -18.42 38.83
N THR A 75 16.83 -18.76 37.82
CA THR A 75 17.32 -19.29 36.54
C THR A 75 17.35 -18.27 35.41
N LYS A 76 16.78 -17.08 35.61
CA LYS A 76 16.54 -16.05 34.57
C LYS A 76 15.70 -16.58 33.41
N SER A 77 14.70 -17.40 33.71
CA SER A 77 13.85 -18.04 32.70
C SER A 77 12.43 -17.49 32.66
N VAL A 78 11.93 -17.24 31.45
CA VAL A 78 10.50 -16.99 31.18
C VAL A 78 9.88 -18.30 30.67
N PHE A 79 8.84 -18.77 31.33
CA PHE A 79 8.05 -19.93 30.91
C PHE A 79 6.70 -19.45 30.39
N ILE A 80 6.37 -19.83 29.17
CA ILE A 80 5.07 -19.59 28.57
C ILE A 80 4.40 -20.94 28.29
N GLY A 81 3.23 -21.16 28.88
CA GLY A 81 2.57 -22.47 28.86
C GLY A 81 3.28 -23.49 29.76
N SER A 82 3.50 -24.71 29.26
CA SER A 82 4.14 -25.78 30.03
C SER A 82 5.63 -25.54 30.28
N LYS A 83 6.13 -25.95 31.46
CA LYS A 83 7.56 -25.94 31.79
C LYS A 83 8.30 -27.13 31.14
N PRO A 84 9.62 -27.02 30.89
CA PRO A 84 10.44 -28.13 30.42
C PRO A 84 10.49 -29.28 31.44
N ASN A 85 10.63 -30.51 30.95
CA ASN A 85 10.86 -31.68 31.80
C ASN A 85 12.31 -31.70 32.28
N GLY A 86 12.53 -31.41 33.56
CA GLY A 86 13.86 -31.43 34.21
C GLY A 86 14.26 -30.10 34.84
N GLU A 87 15.43 -30.06 35.47
CA GLU A 87 15.96 -28.84 36.07
C GLU A 87 16.48 -27.86 35.00
N VAL A 88 15.99 -26.63 35.05
CA VAL A 88 16.51 -25.51 34.25
C VAL A 88 17.73 -24.93 34.95
N LYS A 89 18.84 -24.81 34.23
CA LYS A 89 20.09 -24.25 34.79
C LYS A 89 20.03 -22.74 34.78
N LYS A 90 20.67 -22.12 35.77
CA LYS A 90 20.90 -20.69 35.79
C LYS A 90 21.66 -20.24 34.54
N ASN A 91 21.17 -19.18 33.91
CA ASN A 91 21.84 -18.49 32.82
C ASN A 91 22.09 -17.02 33.18
N ASP A 92 23.07 -16.40 32.54
CA ASP A 92 23.40 -14.97 32.70
C ASP A 92 22.44 -14.09 31.88
N GLU A 93 21.88 -14.63 30.80
CA GLU A 93 20.89 -13.99 29.93
C GLU A 93 19.49 -14.57 30.11
N ILE A 94 18.46 -13.81 29.74
CA ILE A 94 17.08 -14.30 29.79
C ILE A 94 16.87 -15.41 28.76
N THR A 95 16.43 -16.57 29.24
CA THR A 95 16.01 -17.70 28.40
C THR A 95 14.50 -17.82 28.39
N ILE A 96 13.91 -18.06 27.22
CA ILE A 96 12.47 -18.26 27.09
C ILE A 96 12.17 -19.70 26.71
N TYR A 97 11.23 -20.30 27.43
CA TYR A 97 10.67 -21.60 27.13
C TYR A 97 9.21 -21.45 26.75
N ILE A 98 8.82 -22.07 25.64
CA ILE A 98 7.42 -22.16 25.20
C ILE A 98 7.03 -23.63 25.15
N ASN A 99 6.02 -24.01 25.94
CA ASN A 99 5.55 -25.39 26.05
C ASN A 99 6.69 -26.41 26.31
N GLY A 100 7.63 -26.02 27.18
CA GLY A 100 8.78 -26.83 27.58
C GLY A 100 9.93 -26.89 26.60
N SER A 101 9.85 -26.20 25.46
CA SER A 101 10.93 -26.10 24.47
C SER A 101 11.63 -24.75 24.55
N LEU A 102 12.95 -24.72 24.42
CA LEU A 102 13.72 -23.48 24.38
C LEU A 102 13.40 -22.71 23.09
N LEU A 103 12.98 -21.45 23.22
CA LEU A 103 12.80 -20.52 22.11
C LEU A 103 14.15 -19.86 21.77
N ILE A 104 14.53 -19.90 20.50
CA ILE A 104 15.63 -19.09 19.95
C ILE A 104 14.98 -18.05 19.03
N PRO A 105 14.80 -16.79 19.50
CA PRO A 105 14.12 -15.77 18.71
C PRO A 105 14.93 -15.41 17.47
N LYS A 106 14.24 -15.24 16.34
CA LYS A 106 14.84 -14.82 15.07
C LYS A 106 14.11 -13.63 14.47
N ASP A 107 14.82 -12.80 13.72
CA ASP A 107 14.23 -11.74 12.88
C ASP A 107 13.63 -12.31 11.58
N ALA A 108 13.05 -11.44 10.76
CA ALA A 108 12.47 -11.81 9.46
C ALA A 108 13.50 -12.38 8.46
N ASN A 109 14.79 -12.16 8.68
CA ASN A 109 15.90 -12.65 7.86
C ASN A 109 16.52 -13.95 8.42
N GLY A 110 16.01 -14.45 9.55
CA GLY A 110 16.49 -15.65 10.23
C GLY A 110 17.68 -15.44 11.18
N ASN A 111 18.11 -14.20 11.42
CA ASN A 111 19.18 -13.88 12.36
C ASN A 111 18.68 -14.05 13.80
N ILE A 112 19.52 -14.61 14.67
CA ILE A 112 19.19 -14.75 16.09
C ILE A 112 19.19 -13.36 16.73
N ILE A 113 18.11 -13.05 17.45
CA ILE A 113 17.94 -11.79 18.18
C ILE A 113 17.61 -12.05 19.65
N SER A 114 18.07 -11.15 20.52
CA SER A 114 17.99 -11.33 21.96
C SER A 114 16.74 -10.66 22.56
N PRO A 115 16.18 -11.20 23.66
CA PRO A 115 15.12 -10.52 24.41
C PRO A 115 15.63 -9.19 24.98
N VAL A 116 14.74 -8.19 25.03
CA VAL A 116 15.05 -6.87 25.63
C VAL A 116 14.35 -6.75 26.98
N VAL A 117 15.05 -6.23 27.98
CA VAL A 117 14.45 -5.94 29.30
C VAL A 117 14.45 -4.44 29.52
N MET A 118 13.27 -3.86 29.71
CA MET A 118 13.07 -2.43 29.98
C MET A 118 12.14 -2.28 31.17
N ASP A 119 12.58 -1.55 32.20
CA ASP A 119 11.84 -1.28 33.43
C ASP A 119 11.20 -2.53 34.07
N GLY A 120 11.95 -3.65 34.05
CA GLY A 120 11.50 -4.94 34.59
C GLY A 120 10.49 -5.69 33.71
N THR A 121 10.16 -5.18 32.52
CA THR A 121 9.33 -5.86 31.52
C THR A 121 10.22 -6.54 30.49
N THR A 122 9.94 -7.81 30.19
CA THR A 122 10.61 -8.54 29.11
C THR A 122 9.86 -8.35 27.81
N TYR A 123 10.59 -7.98 26.76
CA TYR A 123 10.12 -7.76 25.41
C TYR A 123 10.73 -8.77 24.47
N LEU A 124 9.92 -9.26 23.52
CA LEU A 124 10.37 -10.14 22.46
C LEU A 124 9.93 -9.66 21.08
N PRO A 125 10.69 -10.03 20.06
CA PRO A 125 10.25 -9.92 18.67
C PRO A 125 8.96 -10.70 18.51
N ILE A 126 7.93 -10.02 18.03
CA ILE A 126 6.57 -10.58 18.06
C ILE A 126 6.42 -11.82 17.19
N ARG A 127 7.14 -11.87 16.06
CA ARG A 127 7.14 -13.02 15.16
C ARG A 127 7.62 -14.28 15.87
N ALA A 128 8.70 -14.19 16.67
CA ALA A 128 9.21 -15.33 17.43
C ALA A 128 8.20 -15.87 18.46
N VAL A 129 7.44 -14.98 19.11
CA VAL A 129 6.41 -15.37 20.08
C VAL A 129 5.22 -16.00 19.36
N ALA A 130 4.73 -15.35 18.31
CA ALA A 130 3.56 -15.79 17.53
C ALA A 130 3.80 -17.13 16.83
N GLU A 131 4.94 -17.31 16.14
CA GLU A 131 5.31 -18.55 15.47
C GLU A 131 5.38 -19.74 16.44
N ALA A 132 5.88 -19.52 17.66
CA ALA A 132 5.93 -20.55 18.69
C ALA A 132 4.53 -20.99 19.18
N PHE A 133 3.51 -20.15 19.00
CA PHE A 133 2.10 -20.49 19.20
C PHE A 133 1.38 -20.86 17.90
N SER A 134 2.12 -21.10 16.80
CA SER A 134 1.57 -21.36 15.47
C SER A 134 0.61 -20.26 14.98
N LYS A 135 0.88 -19.02 15.38
CA LYS A 135 0.15 -17.82 14.96
C LYS A 135 0.92 -17.11 13.86
N GLU A 136 0.18 -16.55 12.91
CA GLU A 136 0.71 -15.65 11.89
C GLU A 136 0.81 -14.22 12.43
N VAL A 137 1.75 -13.45 11.88
CA VAL A 137 1.95 -12.03 12.20
C VAL A 137 1.94 -11.20 10.92
N THR A 138 1.04 -10.22 10.85
CA THR A 138 1.06 -9.20 9.80
C THR A 138 1.29 -7.81 10.39
N TRP A 139 1.88 -6.93 9.59
CA TRP A 139 2.19 -5.54 9.96
C TRP A 139 1.53 -4.59 8.97
N ASP A 140 0.80 -3.61 9.49
CA ASP A 140 0.31 -2.46 8.74
C ASP A 140 1.18 -1.24 9.07
N GLY A 141 1.96 -0.78 8.08
CA GLY A 141 2.83 0.38 8.22
C GLY A 141 2.10 1.73 8.17
N GLU A 142 0.89 1.80 7.61
CA GLU A 142 0.08 3.02 7.56
C GLU A 142 -0.51 3.31 8.94
N THR A 143 -1.07 2.28 9.59
CA THR A 143 -1.69 2.43 10.92
C THR A 143 -0.77 2.05 12.09
N LYS A 144 0.46 1.58 11.80
CA LYS A 144 1.41 1.03 12.78
C LYS A 144 0.78 -0.09 13.62
N THR A 145 0.04 -0.99 12.98
CA THR A 145 -0.69 -2.07 13.65
C THR A 145 -0.03 -3.41 13.40
N VAL A 146 0.20 -4.18 14.46
CA VAL A 146 0.56 -5.60 14.38
C VAL A 146 -0.67 -6.46 14.63
N TYR A 147 -0.95 -7.39 13.72
CA TYR A 147 -2.01 -8.39 13.86
C TYR A 147 -1.40 -9.75 14.15
N ILE A 148 -1.95 -10.45 15.14
CA ILE A 148 -1.54 -11.80 15.54
C ILE A 148 -2.76 -12.69 15.50
N SER A 149 -2.75 -13.77 14.73
CA SER A 149 -3.94 -14.61 14.56
C SER A 149 -3.59 -16.07 14.27
N ASP A 150 -4.56 -16.97 14.48
CA ASP A 150 -4.53 -18.35 13.95
C ASP A 150 -4.61 -18.43 12.42
N TYR A 151 -4.73 -17.28 11.77
CA TYR A 151 -5.18 -17.19 10.40
C TYR A 151 -3.98 -17.25 9.45
N LYS A 152 -3.69 -18.46 8.96
CA LYS A 152 -3.09 -18.58 7.64
C LYS A 152 -4.12 -18.09 6.64
N ASP A 153 -3.78 -17.10 5.84
CA ASP A 153 -4.59 -16.75 4.69
C ASP A 153 -4.63 -17.94 3.73
N ILE A 154 -5.68 -18.73 3.90
CA ILE A 154 -5.94 -19.87 3.05
C ILE A 154 -6.43 -19.40 1.69
N PHE A 155 -7.04 -18.22 1.61
CA PHE A 155 -7.73 -17.76 0.41
C PHE A 155 -6.76 -17.19 -0.62
N GLU A 156 -5.80 -16.36 -0.19
CA GLU A 156 -4.92 -15.51 -1.01
C GLU A 156 -4.84 -15.88 -2.51
N GLY A 157 -5.75 -15.28 -3.28
CA GLY A 157 -5.75 -15.30 -4.75
C GLY A 157 -6.20 -16.62 -5.39
N LYS A 158 -6.62 -17.61 -4.61
CA LYS A 158 -7.05 -18.93 -5.09
C LYS A 158 -8.55 -18.96 -5.41
N TYR A 159 -8.96 -20.00 -6.13
CA TYR A 159 -10.36 -20.20 -6.51
C TYR A 159 -11.06 -21.14 -5.54
N TYR A 160 -12.27 -20.76 -5.17
CA TYR A 160 -13.13 -21.45 -4.21
C TYR A 160 -14.54 -21.60 -4.74
N LYS A 161 -15.25 -22.59 -4.20
CA LYS A 161 -16.71 -22.62 -4.16
C LYS A 161 -17.17 -22.29 -2.75
N ILE A 162 -18.27 -21.55 -2.64
CA ILE A 162 -18.89 -21.16 -1.38
C ILE A 162 -20.22 -21.89 -1.28
N LEU A 163 -20.31 -22.89 -0.40
CA LEU A 163 -21.48 -23.75 -0.24
C LEU A 163 -22.30 -23.35 0.97
N LYS A 164 -23.63 -23.45 0.90
CA LYS A 164 -24.48 -23.37 2.09
C LYS A 164 -24.16 -24.56 2.99
N LYS A 165 -23.86 -24.31 4.27
CA LYS A 165 -23.36 -25.33 5.20
C LYS A 165 -24.19 -26.62 5.14
N GLY A 166 -23.49 -27.74 4.95
CA GLY A 166 -24.10 -29.07 4.95
C GLY A 166 -24.97 -29.38 3.73
N THR A 167 -24.85 -28.61 2.65
CA THR A 167 -25.54 -28.85 1.37
C THR A 167 -24.55 -28.74 0.20
N ASN A 168 -24.96 -29.17 -0.99
CA ASN A 168 -24.18 -28.97 -2.23
C ASN A 168 -24.64 -27.74 -3.04
N LEU A 169 -25.40 -26.84 -2.41
CA LEU A 169 -25.81 -25.59 -3.04
C LEU A 169 -24.66 -24.58 -2.94
N ALA A 170 -24.15 -24.15 -4.09
CA ALA A 170 -23.10 -23.15 -4.23
C ALA A 170 -23.66 -21.76 -4.50
N LEU A 171 -22.98 -20.74 -3.99
CA LEU A 171 -23.15 -19.35 -4.42
C LEU A 171 -22.97 -19.32 -5.94
N THR A 172 -23.92 -18.72 -6.63
CA THR A 172 -23.99 -18.76 -8.10
C THR A 172 -24.47 -17.41 -8.61
N VAL A 173 -23.82 -16.90 -9.66
CA VAL A 173 -24.35 -15.76 -10.43
C VAL A 173 -25.53 -16.25 -11.27
N GLU A 174 -26.70 -15.65 -11.07
CA GLU A 174 -27.94 -16.09 -11.71
C GLU A 174 -27.81 -16.10 -13.25
N GLY A 175 -28.16 -17.24 -13.86
CA GLY A 175 -28.06 -17.45 -15.30
C GLY A 175 -26.64 -17.39 -15.88
N GLY A 176 -25.60 -17.38 -15.05
CA GLY A 176 -24.21 -17.18 -15.48
C GLY A 176 -23.95 -15.80 -16.10
N SER A 177 -24.78 -14.80 -15.77
CA SER A 177 -24.67 -13.45 -16.32
C SER A 177 -23.31 -12.82 -16.04
N LYS A 178 -22.79 -12.06 -17.02
CA LYS A 178 -21.55 -11.28 -16.87
C LYS A 178 -21.79 -9.78 -16.72
N GLU A 179 -23.06 -9.37 -16.64
CA GLU A 179 -23.49 -7.98 -16.57
C GLU A 179 -23.48 -7.43 -15.14
N ASN A 180 -23.34 -6.11 -15.01
CA ASN A 180 -23.53 -5.44 -13.72
C ASN A 180 -24.96 -5.64 -13.20
N ASN A 181 -25.11 -5.71 -11.88
CA ASN A 181 -26.39 -5.92 -11.20
C ASN A 181 -26.99 -7.32 -11.37
N ALA A 182 -26.24 -8.28 -11.93
CA ALA A 182 -26.68 -9.67 -11.93
C ALA A 182 -26.75 -10.20 -10.49
N LYS A 183 -27.84 -10.90 -10.18
CA LYS A 183 -28.17 -11.37 -8.84
C LYS A 183 -27.34 -12.59 -8.46
N LEU A 184 -27.20 -12.80 -7.15
CA LEU A 184 -26.62 -13.99 -6.57
C LEU A 184 -27.71 -14.89 -5.99
N VAL A 185 -27.58 -16.18 -6.26
CA VAL A 185 -28.46 -17.25 -5.76
C VAL A 185 -27.63 -18.40 -5.20
N PHE A 186 -28.26 -19.35 -4.53
CA PHE A 186 -27.65 -20.64 -4.22
C PHE A 186 -28.30 -21.72 -5.09
N SER A 187 -27.50 -22.45 -5.87
CA SER A 187 -27.95 -23.52 -6.76
C SER A 187 -27.02 -24.73 -6.70
N GLU A 188 -27.49 -25.88 -7.17
CA GLU A 188 -26.69 -27.12 -7.16
C GLU A 188 -25.33 -26.91 -7.84
N TYR A 189 -24.26 -27.32 -7.17
CA TYR A 189 -22.91 -27.18 -7.70
C TYR A 189 -22.68 -28.12 -8.89
N THR A 190 -22.34 -27.55 -10.05
CA THR A 190 -22.04 -28.26 -11.30
C THR A 190 -20.59 -28.09 -11.75
N GLY A 191 -19.83 -27.20 -11.09
CA GLY A 191 -18.48 -26.79 -11.52
C GLY A 191 -18.48 -25.70 -12.58
N ASP A 192 -19.63 -25.09 -12.86
CA ASP A 192 -19.72 -23.94 -13.77
C ASP A 192 -18.96 -22.73 -13.21
N LYS A 193 -18.33 -21.94 -14.08
CA LYS A 193 -17.54 -20.76 -13.68
C LYS A 193 -18.36 -19.67 -12.99
N SER A 194 -19.69 -19.65 -13.17
CA SER A 194 -20.60 -18.77 -12.41
C SER A 194 -20.68 -19.12 -10.92
N GLN A 195 -20.17 -20.29 -10.52
CA GLN A 195 -20.19 -20.83 -9.15
C GLN A 195 -18.80 -20.85 -8.48
N ILE A 196 -17.77 -20.40 -9.20
CA ILE A 196 -16.38 -20.41 -8.74
C ILE A 196 -15.95 -18.95 -8.55
N PHE A 197 -15.31 -18.67 -7.42
CA PHE A 197 -14.91 -17.33 -7.02
C PHE A 197 -13.45 -17.29 -6.62
N CYS A 198 -12.70 -16.34 -7.16
CA CYS A 198 -11.39 -15.96 -6.63
C CYS A 198 -11.62 -15.16 -5.34
N ILE A 199 -10.99 -15.59 -4.25
CA ILE A 199 -11.00 -14.85 -2.99
C ILE A 199 -9.61 -14.25 -2.81
N THR A 200 -9.52 -12.93 -2.93
CA THR A 200 -8.25 -12.18 -2.84
C THR A 200 -8.25 -11.36 -1.57
N HIS A 201 -7.21 -11.49 -0.77
CA HIS A 201 -7.03 -10.66 0.41
C HIS A 201 -6.71 -9.23 0.00
N ILE A 202 -7.26 -8.30 0.77
CA ILE A 202 -6.94 -6.89 0.72
C ILE A 202 -6.48 -6.47 2.12
N LYS A 203 -6.15 -5.20 2.32
CA LYS A 203 -5.71 -4.73 3.63
C LYS A 203 -6.75 -4.95 4.75
N ASP A 204 -6.28 -4.96 5.99
CA ASP A 204 -7.10 -4.98 7.21
C ASP A 204 -7.98 -6.23 7.38
N GLY A 205 -7.56 -7.39 6.84
CA GLY A 205 -8.28 -8.66 7.02
C GLY A 205 -9.56 -8.79 6.20
N TYR A 206 -9.74 -7.92 5.20
CA TYR A 206 -10.83 -8.00 4.24
C TYR A 206 -10.41 -8.72 2.97
N TYR A 207 -11.40 -9.13 2.19
CA TYR A 207 -11.25 -9.86 0.94
C TYR A 207 -12.21 -9.32 -0.11
N THR A 208 -11.84 -9.46 -1.38
CA THR A 208 -12.79 -9.39 -2.49
C THR A 208 -13.18 -10.79 -2.92
N ILE A 209 -14.46 -11.00 -3.24
CA ILE A 209 -14.99 -12.25 -3.77
C ILE A 209 -15.35 -12.00 -5.24
N ILE A 210 -14.55 -12.54 -6.17
CA ILE A 210 -14.62 -12.22 -7.60
C ILE A 210 -15.10 -13.44 -8.37
N ASN A 211 -16.20 -13.33 -9.09
CA ASN A 211 -16.72 -14.43 -9.89
C ASN A 211 -15.79 -14.74 -11.08
N MET A 212 -15.46 -16.02 -11.26
CA MET A 212 -14.54 -16.49 -12.30
C MET A 212 -15.07 -16.26 -13.73
N ALA A 213 -16.37 -16.40 -13.98
CA ALA A 213 -16.94 -16.25 -15.32
C ALA A 213 -16.97 -14.80 -15.81
N SER A 214 -17.24 -13.85 -14.91
CA SER A 214 -17.50 -12.45 -15.21
C SER A 214 -16.36 -11.49 -14.86
N GLY A 215 -15.46 -11.91 -13.96
CA GLY A 215 -14.44 -11.05 -13.35
C GLY A 215 -15.00 -9.92 -12.46
N LYS A 216 -16.28 -9.99 -12.10
CA LYS A 216 -16.98 -9.00 -11.27
C LYS A 216 -17.00 -9.41 -9.80
N ALA A 217 -17.04 -8.43 -8.91
CA ALA A 217 -17.03 -8.64 -7.47
C ALA A 217 -18.45 -8.82 -6.93
N VAL A 218 -18.61 -9.66 -5.90
CA VAL A 218 -19.81 -9.68 -5.04
C VAL A 218 -19.90 -8.32 -4.33
N ASP A 219 -21.05 -7.66 -4.49
CA ASP A 219 -21.26 -6.25 -4.20
C ASP A 219 -22.57 -6.02 -3.44
N VAL A 220 -22.50 -5.17 -2.42
CA VAL A 220 -23.68 -4.57 -1.77
C VAL A 220 -24.11 -3.33 -2.55
N PRO A 221 -25.28 -3.34 -3.21
CA PRO A 221 -25.66 -2.28 -4.13
C PRO A 221 -25.81 -0.93 -3.42
N ALA A 222 -25.34 0.13 -4.10
CA ALA A 222 -25.40 1.52 -3.65
C ALA A 222 -24.77 1.77 -2.26
N GLU A 223 -23.80 0.94 -1.86
CA GLU A 223 -23.13 1.02 -0.55
C GLU A 223 -24.10 0.97 0.65
N SER A 224 -25.25 0.31 0.46
CA SER A 224 -26.30 0.29 1.46
C SER A 224 -25.85 -0.35 2.77
N LYS A 225 -26.27 0.24 3.89
CA LYS A 225 -26.06 -0.29 5.24
C LYS A 225 -27.29 -0.98 5.81
N GLU A 226 -28.37 -1.03 5.04
CA GLU A 226 -29.65 -1.60 5.48
C GLU A 226 -29.65 -3.13 5.33
N PRO A 227 -30.32 -3.84 6.26
CA PRO A 227 -30.56 -5.27 6.11
C PRO A 227 -31.53 -5.57 4.98
N LYS A 228 -31.54 -6.83 4.55
CA LYS A 228 -32.37 -7.39 3.48
C LYS A 228 -32.12 -6.82 2.09
N VAL A 229 -30.95 -6.21 1.89
CA VAL A 229 -30.52 -5.74 0.57
C VAL A 229 -29.94 -6.92 -0.20
N GLU A 230 -30.55 -7.23 -1.35
CA GLU A 230 -30.11 -8.27 -2.27
C GLU A 230 -28.70 -7.97 -2.81
N LEU A 231 -27.82 -8.98 -2.79
CA LEU A 231 -26.45 -8.87 -3.29
C LEU A 231 -26.41 -9.11 -4.80
N ILE A 232 -25.47 -8.41 -5.44
CA ILE A 232 -25.25 -8.48 -6.89
C ILE A 232 -23.78 -8.77 -7.19
N ILE A 233 -23.46 -9.02 -8.45
CA ILE A 233 -22.11 -8.80 -8.98
C ILE A 233 -22.02 -7.43 -9.66
N TYR A 234 -20.89 -6.75 -9.45
CA TYR A 234 -20.64 -5.45 -10.07
C TYR A 234 -19.18 -5.30 -10.49
N THR A 235 -18.96 -4.37 -11.43
CA THR A 235 -17.62 -3.99 -11.88
C THR A 235 -16.77 -3.59 -10.68
N ARG A 236 -15.56 -4.13 -10.63
CA ARG A 236 -14.63 -3.89 -9.52
C ARG A 236 -14.32 -2.40 -9.41
N ASN A 237 -14.58 -1.82 -8.25
CA ASN A 237 -14.33 -0.41 -7.97
C ASN A 237 -13.46 -0.19 -6.72
N GLY A 238 -13.23 -1.25 -5.93
CA GLY A 238 -12.43 -1.19 -4.71
C GLY A 238 -13.14 -0.55 -3.51
N ASN A 239 -14.40 -0.16 -3.65
CA ASN A 239 -15.20 0.43 -2.58
C ASN A 239 -15.51 -0.61 -1.50
N ARG A 240 -15.81 -0.13 -0.29
CA ARG A 240 -16.07 -0.99 0.90
C ARG A 240 -17.26 -1.93 0.72
N ASN A 241 -18.17 -1.64 -0.19
CA ASN A 241 -19.32 -2.49 -0.50
C ASN A 241 -18.97 -3.75 -1.31
N GLN A 242 -17.72 -3.88 -1.79
CA GLN A 242 -17.17 -5.07 -2.43
C GLN A 242 -16.16 -5.82 -1.54
N GLN A 243 -16.09 -5.45 -0.26
CA GLN A 243 -15.11 -5.96 0.69
C GLN A 243 -15.79 -6.77 1.78
N TRP A 244 -15.23 -7.94 2.08
CA TRP A 244 -15.84 -8.96 2.93
C TRP A 244 -14.84 -9.50 3.93
N SER A 245 -15.23 -9.74 5.17
CA SER A 245 -14.43 -10.50 6.13
C SER A 245 -15.02 -11.90 6.34
N PHE A 246 -14.16 -12.86 6.61
CA PHE A 246 -14.53 -14.27 6.79
C PHE A 246 -14.33 -14.66 8.25
N LYS A 247 -15.42 -14.69 9.02
CA LYS A 247 -15.39 -15.11 10.43
C LYS A 247 -15.59 -16.61 10.55
N LYS A 248 -14.52 -17.34 10.88
CA LYS A 248 -14.56 -18.79 11.07
C LYS A 248 -15.47 -19.18 12.24
N THR A 249 -16.34 -20.16 12.01
CA THR A 249 -17.28 -20.72 13.00
C THR A 249 -17.28 -22.25 12.86
N GLY A 250 -16.45 -22.92 13.68
CA GLY A 250 -16.15 -24.35 13.51
C GLY A 250 -15.37 -24.62 12.21
N SER A 251 -15.90 -25.48 11.35
CA SER A 251 -15.34 -25.76 10.01
C SER A 251 -15.85 -24.82 8.92
N SER A 252 -16.83 -23.99 9.22
CA SER A 252 -17.53 -23.13 8.25
C SER A 252 -17.23 -21.65 8.53
N TYR A 253 -17.77 -20.75 7.71
CA TYR A 253 -17.53 -19.30 7.77
C TYR A 253 -18.83 -18.52 7.76
N LYS A 254 -18.85 -17.42 8.52
CA LYS A 254 -19.76 -16.30 8.28
C LYS A 254 -19.04 -15.27 7.42
N ILE A 255 -19.71 -14.74 6.40
CA ILE A 255 -19.15 -13.75 5.48
C ILE A 255 -19.80 -12.41 5.79
N ILE A 256 -19.01 -11.39 6.13
CA ILE A 256 -19.47 -10.13 6.71
C ILE A 256 -19.05 -8.97 5.82
N SER A 257 -19.98 -8.09 5.49
CA SER A 257 -19.71 -6.92 4.65
C SER A 257 -18.93 -5.84 5.41
N ASN A 258 -17.89 -5.28 4.80
CA ASN A 258 -17.13 -4.16 5.39
C ASN A 258 -17.99 -2.90 5.56
N ILE A 259 -18.83 -2.57 4.56
CA ILE A 259 -19.58 -1.31 4.58
C ILE A 259 -20.65 -1.24 5.68
N SER A 260 -21.27 -2.38 6.01
CA SER A 260 -22.46 -2.45 6.87
C SER A 260 -22.28 -3.28 8.14
N SER A 261 -21.24 -4.12 8.21
CA SER A 261 -21.09 -5.18 9.23
C SER A 261 -22.22 -6.22 9.24
N LEU A 262 -23.03 -6.27 8.18
CA LEU A 262 -24.09 -7.27 7.99
C LEU A 262 -23.56 -8.54 7.31
N PHE A 263 -24.33 -9.62 7.41
CA PHE A 263 -23.93 -10.96 7.01
C PHE A 263 -24.51 -11.33 5.65
N LEU A 264 -23.72 -11.99 4.80
CA LEU A 264 -24.25 -12.69 3.63
C LEU A 264 -25.24 -13.76 4.10
N ASP A 265 -26.46 -13.71 3.58
CA ASP A 265 -27.60 -14.51 4.02
C ASP A 265 -28.26 -15.22 2.84
N ALA A 266 -28.53 -16.52 3.03
CA ALA A 266 -29.08 -17.46 2.08
C ALA A 266 -30.35 -18.17 2.62
N ASN A 267 -31.16 -17.47 3.42
CA ASN A 267 -32.46 -17.96 3.88
C ASN A 267 -33.58 -17.76 2.86
N ASP A 268 -33.42 -16.84 1.93
CA ASP A 268 -34.38 -16.56 0.86
C ASP A 268 -33.94 -17.21 -0.48
N THR A 269 -34.77 -17.08 -1.51
CA THR A 269 -34.46 -17.57 -2.87
C THR A 269 -33.32 -16.80 -3.54
N TYR A 270 -32.97 -15.63 -3.01
CA TYR A 270 -31.87 -14.76 -3.44
C TYR A 270 -30.91 -14.52 -2.27
N VAL A 271 -29.67 -14.15 -2.58
CA VAL A 271 -28.66 -13.82 -1.59
C VAL A 271 -28.76 -12.35 -1.21
N LYS A 272 -28.72 -12.04 0.07
CA LYS A 272 -28.83 -10.68 0.62
C LYS A 272 -27.81 -10.44 1.72
N GLN A 273 -27.63 -9.19 2.14
CA GLN A 273 -27.06 -8.92 3.46
C GLN A 273 -28.18 -8.82 4.51
N ASP A 274 -27.99 -9.38 5.71
CA ASP A 274 -28.96 -9.29 6.80
C ASP A 274 -28.28 -9.25 8.17
N ILE A 275 -29.06 -8.96 9.22
CA ILE A 275 -28.60 -9.03 10.62
C ILE A 275 -28.22 -10.47 10.99
N GLU A 276 -27.34 -10.63 11.98
CA GLU A 276 -26.89 -11.96 12.42
C GLU A 276 -28.06 -12.86 12.80
N SER A 277 -28.07 -14.09 12.26
CA SER A 277 -29.04 -15.12 12.60
C SER A 277 -28.39 -16.51 12.71
N GLU A 278 -29.12 -17.46 13.29
CA GLU A 278 -28.63 -18.83 13.48
C GLU A 278 -28.67 -19.68 12.20
N ASN A 279 -29.50 -19.29 11.22
CA ASN A 279 -29.75 -20.07 10.00
C ASN A 279 -29.34 -19.27 8.75
N GLY A 280 -28.89 -19.96 7.70
CA GLY A 280 -28.66 -19.37 6.37
C GLY A 280 -27.46 -18.44 6.21
N GLN A 281 -26.64 -18.24 7.24
CA GLN A 281 -25.45 -17.34 7.19
C GLN A 281 -24.13 -18.09 7.41
N LEU A 282 -24.15 -19.41 7.24
CA LEU A 282 -23.00 -20.26 7.52
C LEU A 282 -22.64 -21.04 6.25
N PHE A 283 -21.39 -20.92 5.83
CA PHE A 283 -20.92 -21.38 4.53
C PHE A 283 -19.66 -22.23 4.63
N ASP A 284 -19.60 -23.31 3.87
CA ASP A 284 -18.39 -24.09 3.67
C ASP A 284 -17.64 -23.50 2.47
N VAL A 285 -16.36 -23.14 2.65
CA VAL A 285 -15.54 -22.50 1.60
C VAL A 285 -14.45 -23.50 1.19
N GLU A 286 -14.59 -24.07 0.01
CA GLU A 286 -13.78 -25.21 -0.44
C GLU A 286 -12.90 -24.83 -1.63
N PHE A 287 -11.62 -25.20 -1.57
CA PHE A 287 -10.64 -24.94 -2.62
C PHE A 287 -10.98 -25.68 -3.92
N VAL A 288 -10.80 -24.98 -5.04
CA VAL A 288 -11.03 -25.49 -6.40
C VAL A 288 -9.71 -25.57 -7.18
N SER A 289 -8.98 -24.46 -7.31
CA SER A 289 -7.73 -24.41 -8.08
C SER A 289 -6.79 -23.30 -7.62
N GLU A 290 -5.51 -23.45 -7.97
CA GLU A 290 -4.47 -22.43 -7.78
C GLU A 290 -4.64 -21.27 -8.78
N PRO A 291 -3.89 -20.16 -8.60
CA PRO A 291 -3.95 -19.01 -9.51
C PRO A 291 -3.31 -19.30 -10.89
N TYR A 292 -4.00 -18.87 -11.95
CA TYR A 292 -3.61 -18.99 -13.35
C TYR A 292 -2.33 -18.20 -13.68
N LEU A 293 -2.07 -17.07 -13.01
CA LEU A 293 -0.99 -16.14 -13.36
C LEU A 293 0.38 -16.82 -13.42
N LYS A 294 0.64 -17.78 -12.52
CA LYS A 294 1.91 -18.52 -12.52
C LYS A 294 1.97 -19.55 -13.64
N GLU A 295 0.85 -20.20 -13.93
CA GLU A 295 0.76 -21.22 -14.97
C GLU A 295 0.97 -20.62 -16.37
N VAL A 296 0.48 -19.40 -16.61
CA VAL A 296 0.64 -18.75 -17.93
C VAL A 296 2.09 -18.50 -18.32
N LEU A 297 3.05 -18.50 -17.37
CA LEU A 297 4.48 -18.35 -17.68
C LEU A 297 5.05 -19.50 -18.52
N THR A 298 4.32 -20.61 -18.63
CA THR A 298 4.69 -21.78 -19.43
C THR A 298 3.81 -21.97 -20.68
N SER A 299 2.84 -21.09 -20.92
CA SER A 299 1.90 -21.22 -22.04
C SER A 299 2.54 -20.90 -23.39
N GLU A 300 1.93 -21.41 -24.47
CA GLU A 300 2.36 -21.11 -25.83
C GLU A 300 2.22 -19.61 -26.15
N GLY A 301 1.15 -18.96 -25.69
CA GLY A 301 0.95 -17.52 -25.88
C GLY A 301 1.98 -16.67 -25.16
N PHE A 302 2.43 -17.08 -23.96
CA PHE A 302 3.52 -16.38 -23.27
C PHE A 302 4.85 -16.54 -24.02
N ASN A 303 5.11 -17.73 -24.57
CA ASN A 303 6.31 -17.96 -25.38
C ASN A 303 6.33 -17.14 -26.68
N LEU A 304 5.16 -16.79 -27.21
CA LEU A 304 4.99 -15.95 -28.40
C LEU A 304 5.25 -14.45 -28.15
N LEU A 305 5.24 -13.99 -26.89
CA LEU A 305 5.55 -12.61 -26.55
C LEU A 305 7.02 -12.27 -26.86
N SER A 306 7.28 -11.00 -27.19
CA SER A 306 8.65 -10.47 -27.29
C SER A 306 9.35 -10.47 -25.93
N GLU A 307 10.68 -10.39 -25.91
CA GLU A 307 11.43 -10.38 -24.64
C GLU A 307 11.09 -9.17 -23.75
N ASN A 308 10.78 -8.01 -24.35
CA ASN A 308 10.30 -6.85 -23.61
C ASN A 308 8.93 -7.11 -22.98
N GLU A 309 8.01 -7.74 -23.71
CA GLU A 309 6.69 -8.12 -23.18
C GLU A 309 6.78 -9.16 -22.06
N LYS A 310 7.65 -10.16 -22.20
CA LYS A 310 7.90 -11.16 -21.14
C LYS A 310 8.49 -10.52 -19.89
N ARG A 311 9.46 -9.60 -20.04
CA ARG A 311 10.03 -8.84 -18.93
C ARG A 311 8.95 -8.00 -18.25
N ALA A 312 8.21 -7.22 -19.03
CA ALA A 312 7.15 -6.36 -18.55
C ALA A 312 6.09 -7.16 -17.76
N PHE A 313 5.62 -8.28 -18.31
CA PHE A 313 4.65 -9.14 -17.65
C PHE A 313 5.16 -9.66 -16.29
N ARG A 314 6.39 -10.18 -16.25
CA ARG A 314 7.01 -10.70 -15.02
C ARG A 314 7.21 -9.60 -13.98
N ALA A 315 7.82 -8.48 -14.37
CA ALA A 315 8.12 -7.38 -13.46
C ALA A 315 6.83 -6.74 -12.93
N TYR A 316 5.93 -6.38 -13.83
CA TYR A 316 4.75 -5.60 -13.46
C TYR A 316 3.73 -6.38 -12.64
N LEU A 317 3.52 -7.67 -12.95
CA LEU A 317 2.49 -8.48 -12.31
C LEU A 317 2.98 -9.32 -11.13
N PHE A 318 4.29 -9.46 -10.91
CA PHE A 318 4.81 -10.31 -9.83
C PHE A 318 5.76 -9.60 -8.87
N THR A 319 5.97 -8.30 -9.00
CA THR A 319 6.70 -7.56 -7.96
C THR A 319 5.85 -7.47 -6.69
N ASP A 320 6.47 -7.71 -5.54
CA ASP A 320 5.81 -7.77 -4.22
C ASP A 320 5.53 -6.36 -3.64
N ILE A 321 4.81 -5.55 -4.40
CA ILE A 321 4.39 -4.19 -4.05
C ILE A 321 2.89 -4.00 -4.28
N ASP A 322 2.28 -3.11 -3.52
CA ASP A 322 0.82 -3.01 -3.43
C ASP A 322 0.11 -2.77 -4.76
N PHE A 323 0.65 -1.90 -5.62
CA PHE A 323 0.00 -1.64 -6.90
C PHE A 323 0.12 -2.84 -7.85
N SER A 324 1.28 -3.51 -7.90
CA SER A 324 1.46 -4.73 -8.70
C SER A 324 0.54 -5.84 -8.22
N LYS A 325 0.34 -6.02 -6.90
CA LYS A 325 -0.64 -6.97 -6.35
C LYS A 325 -2.05 -6.69 -6.85
N ARG A 326 -2.48 -5.42 -6.82
CA ARG A 326 -3.81 -5.01 -7.31
C ARG A 326 -3.98 -5.25 -8.82
N VAL A 327 -2.94 -4.99 -9.61
CA VAL A 327 -2.95 -5.24 -11.05
C VAL A 327 -2.92 -6.74 -11.34
N ALA A 328 -2.09 -7.51 -10.63
CA ALA A 328 -2.01 -8.96 -10.73
C ALA A 328 -3.37 -9.61 -10.43
N ALA A 329 -4.08 -9.16 -9.40
CA ALA A 329 -5.43 -9.63 -9.10
C ALA A 329 -6.46 -9.30 -10.20
N GLN A 330 -6.26 -8.22 -10.97
CA GLN A 330 -7.08 -7.91 -12.14
C GLN A 330 -6.70 -8.76 -13.35
N ALA A 331 -5.40 -8.95 -13.60
CA ALA A 331 -4.89 -9.82 -14.64
C ALA A 331 -5.33 -11.28 -14.43
N GLU A 332 -5.23 -11.78 -13.21
CA GLU A 332 -5.67 -13.12 -12.80
C GLU A 332 -7.15 -13.34 -13.14
N SER A 333 -8.00 -12.38 -12.76
CA SER A 333 -9.42 -12.40 -13.08
C SER A 333 -9.68 -12.37 -14.59
N LEU A 334 -8.94 -11.55 -15.33
CA LEU A 334 -9.07 -11.46 -16.79
C LEU A 334 -8.74 -12.81 -17.43
N ILE A 335 -7.57 -13.37 -17.10
CA ILE A 335 -7.09 -14.67 -17.60
C ILE A 335 -8.12 -15.78 -17.34
N ALA A 336 -8.61 -15.90 -16.10
CA ALA A 336 -9.56 -16.96 -15.75
C ALA A 336 -10.92 -16.82 -16.46
N SER A 337 -11.38 -15.58 -16.66
CA SER A 337 -12.65 -15.27 -17.32
C SER A 337 -12.63 -15.38 -18.85
N SER A 338 -11.44 -15.31 -19.47
CA SER A 338 -11.24 -15.39 -20.92
C SER A 338 -11.13 -16.81 -21.48
N ASP A 339 -11.30 -17.85 -20.65
CA ASP A 339 -11.02 -19.24 -21.05
C ASP A 339 -9.59 -19.42 -21.60
N TYR A 340 -8.63 -18.72 -21.00
CA TYR A 340 -7.27 -18.54 -21.52
C TYR A 340 -6.62 -19.81 -22.12
N PHE A 341 -6.61 -20.91 -21.38
CA PHE A 341 -5.97 -22.16 -21.82
C PHE A 341 -6.72 -22.91 -22.93
N SER A 342 -7.94 -22.49 -23.28
CA SER A 342 -8.71 -23.00 -24.41
C SER A 342 -8.47 -22.18 -25.70
N LEU A 343 -7.80 -21.03 -25.61
CA LEU A 343 -7.45 -20.19 -26.76
C LEU A 343 -6.22 -20.75 -27.50
N ASP A 344 -6.11 -20.43 -28.78
CA ASP A 344 -4.86 -20.62 -29.52
C ASP A 344 -3.75 -19.69 -28.99
N LYS A 345 -2.50 -19.93 -29.41
CA LYS A 345 -1.34 -19.17 -28.92
C LYS A 345 -1.45 -17.67 -29.21
N GLU A 346 -2.08 -17.27 -30.32
CA GLU A 346 -2.32 -15.86 -30.65
C GLU A 346 -3.32 -15.21 -29.68
N GLY A 347 -4.46 -15.86 -29.42
CA GLY A 347 -5.46 -15.40 -28.46
C GLY A 347 -4.92 -15.37 -27.03
N GLN A 348 -4.13 -16.38 -26.63
CA GLN A 348 -3.41 -16.36 -25.36
C GLN A 348 -2.48 -15.14 -25.27
N ALA A 349 -1.66 -14.88 -26.29
CA ALA A 349 -0.75 -13.73 -26.30
C ALA A 349 -1.52 -12.39 -26.22
N GLU A 350 -2.67 -12.28 -26.87
CA GLU A 350 -3.53 -11.09 -26.79
C GLU A 350 -4.05 -10.86 -25.36
N VAL A 351 -4.54 -11.90 -24.68
CA VAL A 351 -4.98 -11.78 -23.27
C VAL A 351 -3.84 -11.30 -22.37
N LEU A 352 -2.62 -11.82 -22.54
CA LEU A 352 -1.46 -11.38 -21.75
C LEU A 352 -1.08 -9.93 -22.03
N ARG A 353 -1.14 -9.49 -23.30
CA ARG A 353 -0.95 -8.07 -23.65
C ARG A 353 -2.01 -7.18 -23.02
N ASN A 354 -3.25 -7.64 -22.96
CA ASN A 354 -4.32 -6.90 -22.31
C ASN A 354 -4.11 -6.81 -20.79
N CYS A 355 -3.52 -7.83 -20.15
CA CYS A 355 -3.12 -7.76 -18.75
C CYS A 355 -2.11 -6.64 -18.48
N MET A 356 -1.12 -6.44 -19.36
CA MET A 356 -0.12 -5.37 -19.21
C MET A 356 -0.68 -3.94 -19.42
N LYS A 357 -1.86 -3.82 -20.04
CA LYS A 357 -2.57 -2.54 -20.19
C LYS A 357 -3.41 -2.18 -18.96
N ILE A 358 -3.58 -3.11 -18.01
CA ILE A 358 -4.27 -2.85 -16.76
C ILE A 358 -3.42 -1.87 -15.98
N THR A 359 -3.93 -0.65 -15.80
CA THR A 359 -3.30 0.37 -14.98
C THR A 359 -3.95 0.37 -13.60
N PRO A 360 -3.18 0.60 -12.53
CA PRO A 360 -3.81 0.83 -11.25
C PRO A 360 -4.59 2.16 -11.37
N TYR A 361 -5.87 2.14 -10.99
CA TYR A 361 -6.75 3.32 -11.06
C TYR A 361 -6.19 4.50 -10.24
N TYR A 362 -5.38 4.18 -9.23
CA TYR A 362 -4.58 5.13 -8.46
C TYR A 362 -3.10 4.77 -8.62
N MET A 363 -2.27 5.76 -8.91
CA MET A 363 -0.81 5.66 -8.75
C MET A 363 -0.46 5.09 -7.37
N PRO A 364 0.73 4.50 -7.18
CA PRO A 364 1.12 3.90 -5.91
C PRO A 364 0.79 4.86 -4.76
N SER A 365 -0.01 4.38 -3.80
CA SER A 365 -0.49 5.18 -2.68
C SER A 365 0.69 5.82 -1.97
N GLY A 366 0.70 7.15 -1.90
CA GLY A 366 1.79 7.82 -1.21
C GLY A 366 1.85 9.30 -1.49
N ASN A 367 2.15 10.04 -0.43
CA ASN A 367 2.47 11.45 -0.51
C ASN A 367 3.90 11.63 -0.97
N VAL A 368 4.11 12.65 -1.79
CA VAL A 368 5.43 13.20 -2.03
C VAL A 368 5.89 13.79 -0.71
N ASN A 369 6.81 13.08 -0.05
CA ASN A 369 7.43 13.50 1.19
C ASN A 369 8.91 13.08 1.09
N LEU A 370 9.76 14.05 0.78
CA LEU A 370 11.19 13.85 0.58
C LEU A 370 11.99 14.03 1.88
N SER A 371 11.31 13.95 3.03
CA SER A 371 11.85 14.19 4.37
C SER A 371 12.62 15.51 4.48
N HIS A 372 12.35 16.42 3.56
CA HIS A 372 12.98 17.71 3.41
C HIS A 372 11.95 18.78 3.74
N LYS A 373 12.36 19.78 4.51
CA LYS A 373 11.51 20.93 4.78
C LYS A 373 12.37 22.18 4.82
N SER A 374 12.34 22.94 3.73
CA SER A 374 13.00 24.24 3.64
C SER A 374 12.30 25.26 4.55
N ASP A 375 13.07 26.11 5.23
CA ASP A 375 12.50 27.29 5.87
C ASP A 375 12.03 28.27 4.80
N TYR A 376 10.92 28.97 5.04
CA TYR A 376 10.42 29.98 4.11
C TYR A 376 9.81 31.21 4.77
N THR A 377 9.85 32.32 4.05
CA THR A 377 9.11 33.54 4.35
C THR A 377 8.30 33.97 3.13
N ILE A 378 7.20 34.67 3.36
CA ILE A 378 6.34 35.22 2.30
C ILE A 378 6.27 36.74 2.52
N GLU A 379 6.65 37.50 1.49
CA GLU A 379 6.57 38.95 1.45
C GLU A 379 5.51 39.38 0.42
N GLY A 380 4.72 40.40 0.75
CA GLY A 380 3.62 40.89 -0.08
C GLY A 380 2.28 40.92 0.67
N PRO A 381 1.19 41.20 -0.04
CA PRO A 381 1.13 41.48 -1.48
C PRO A 381 1.79 42.83 -1.83
N TYR A 382 2.31 42.93 -3.05
CA TYR A 382 2.67 44.21 -3.68
C TYR A 382 1.98 44.33 -5.03
N GLU A 383 1.63 45.55 -5.43
CA GLU A 383 1.00 45.81 -6.72
C GLU A 383 1.99 45.57 -7.87
N VAL A 384 1.49 44.99 -8.96
CA VAL A 384 2.24 44.73 -10.18
C VAL A 384 1.49 45.35 -11.35
N GLU A 385 2.13 46.25 -12.08
CA GLU A 385 1.48 46.98 -13.18
C GLU A 385 0.98 46.06 -14.28
N LYS A 386 1.76 45.01 -14.61
CA LYS A 386 1.40 43.98 -15.60
C LYS A 386 2.07 42.65 -15.23
N TYR A 387 1.27 41.60 -15.11
CA TYR A 387 1.75 40.21 -15.12
C TYR A 387 1.08 39.43 -16.25
N TYR A 388 1.70 38.33 -16.66
CA TYR A 388 1.17 37.49 -17.73
C TYR A 388 0.07 36.58 -17.20
N ARG A 389 -1.16 36.77 -17.70
CA ARG A 389 -2.30 35.89 -17.44
C ARG A 389 -2.45 34.90 -18.59
N TRP A 390 -2.81 33.66 -18.26
CA TRP A 390 -2.95 32.58 -19.22
C TRP A 390 -3.81 32.99 -20.43
N GLY A 391 -3.35 32.66 -21.64
CA GLY A 391 -4.04 33.02 -22.88
C GLY A 391 -3.60 34.36 -23.51
N GLY A 392 -2.43 34.90 -23.13
CA GLY A 392 -1.81 35.99 -23.87
C GLY A 392 -2.09 37.40 -23.35
N LYS A 393 -2.66 37.56 -22.15
CA LYS A 393 -3.10 38.86 -21.64
C LYS A 393 -2.15 39.38 -20.57
N TRP A 394 -1.83 40.67 -20.65
CA TRP A 394 -1.06 41.36 -19.61
C TRP A 394 -2.02 42.25 -18.82
N GLU A 395 -2.20 41.94 -17.54
CA GLU A 395 -3.17 42.61 -16.66
C GLU A 395 -2.48 43.06 -15.37
N PRO A 396 -2.92 44.17 -14.75
CA PRO A 396 -2.50 44.53 -13.41
C PRO A 396 -2.90 43.44 -12.41
N GLY A 397 -2.15 43.32 -11.31
CA GLY A 397 -2.45 42.35 -10.27
C GLY A 397 -1.55 42.51 -9.05
N PHE A 398 -1.35 41.42 -8.33
CA PHE A 398 -0.58 41.37 -7.09
C PHE A 398 0.51 40.31 -7.16
N GLY A 399 1.62 40.60 -6.49
CA GLY A 399 2.76 39.70 -6.35
C GLY A 399 3.02 39.34 -4.89
N TYR A 400 3.45 38.10 -4.68
CA TYR A 400 3.99 37.60 -3.42
C TYR A 400 5.39 37.04 -3.69
N THR A 401 6.38 37.40 -2.89
CA THR A 401 7.73 36.82 -2.95
C THR A 401 7.86 35.77 -1.86
N ILE A 402 8.03 34.52 -2.26
CA ILE A 402 8.32 33.39 -1.37
C ILE A 402 9.84 33.20 -1.36
N THR A 403 10.47 33.40 -0.20
CA THR A 403 11.91 33.24 -0.03
C THR A 403 12.19 31.99 0.80
N PHE A 404 13.06 31.11 0.31
CA PHE A 404 13.46 29.89 1.01
C PHE A 404 14.90 29.96 1.51
N ASP A 405 15.18 29.27 2.62
CA ASP A 405 16.50 29.03 3.21
C ASP A 405 17.35 30.31 3.29
N GLY A 406 16.76 31.37 3.86
CA GLY A 406 17.44 32.65 4.08
C GLY A 406 17.84 33.39 2.78
N GLY A 407 17.21 33.08 1.65
CA GLY A 407 17.49 33.75 0.37
C GLY A 407 18.12 32.87 -0.70
N LYS A 408 18.41 31.59 -0.40
CA LYS A 408 18.98 30.63 -1.36
C LYS A 408 18.12 30.50 -2.62
N HIS A 409 16.80 30.62 -2.47
CA HIS A 409 15.85 30.61 -3.58
C HIS A 409 14.71 31.58 -3.35
N LYS A 410 14.26 32.26 -4.42
CA LYS A 410 13.11 33.15 -4.40
C LYS A 410 12.16 32.79 -5.53
N ILE A 411 10.88 32.68 -5.20
CA ILE A 411 9.80 32.42 -6.13
C ILE A 411 8.82 33.59 -6.06
N THR A 412 8.42 34.09 -7.21
CA THR A 412 7.37 35.12 -7.29
C THR A 412 6.05 34.48 -7.68
N MET A 413 5.04 34.62 -6.83
CA MET A 413 3.66 34.24 -7.16
C MET A 413 2.86 35.47 -7.60
N TYR A 414 2.26 35.42 -8.79
CA TYR A 414 1.34 36.44 -9.30
C TYR A 414 -0.12 35.98 -9.19
N CYS A 415 -1.02 36.91 -8.90
CA CYS A 415 -2.46 36.67 -8.88
C CYS A 415 -3.25 37.93 -9.29
N PRO A 416 -4.51 37.79 -9.76
CA PRO A 416 -5.30 38.93 -10.20
C PRO A 416 -5.81 39.80 -9.05
N GLU A 417 -5.96 39.24 -7.86
CA GLU A 417 -6.56 39.91 -6.69
C GLU A 417 -5.79 39.59 -5.41
N ASP A 418 -5.72 40.55 -4.49
CA ASP A 418 -5.33 40.31 -3.10
C ASP A 418 -6.58 40.00 -2.26
N ASN A 419 -6.79 38.72 -1.98
CA ASN A 419 -7.85 38.23 -1.12
C ASN A 419 -7.36 37.05 -0.27
N GLU A 420 -8.19 36.58 0.66
CA GLU A 420 -7.82 35.47 1.56
C GLU A 420 -7.49 34.18 0.81
N ASN A 421 -8.11 33.94 -0.35
CA ASN A 421 -7.76 32.79 -1.20
C ASN A 421 -6.35 32.95 -1.77
N ALA A 422 -5.97 34.13 -2.29
CA ALA A 422 -4.64 34.38 -2.80
C ALA A 422 -3.56 34.18 -1.73
N LYS A 423 -3.78 34.67 -0.50
CA LYS A 423 -2.87 34.46 0.63
C LYS A 423 -2.77 32.98 1.02
N TYR A 424 -3.89 32.28 1.04
CA TYR A 424 -3.93 30.84 1.30
C TYR A 424 -3.15 30.06 0.23
N ILE A 425 -3.32 30.40 -1.05
CA ILE A 425 -2.59 29.79 -2.16
C ILE A 425 -1.09 30.09 -2.04
N ALA A 426 -0.68 31.33 -1.75
CA ALA A 426 0.73 31.66 -1.53
C ALA A 426 1.36 30.80 -0.43
N LYS A 427 0.65 30.63 0.69
CA LYS A 427 1.08 29.77 1.79
C LYS A 427 1.18 28.31 1.37
N ASN A 428 0.19 27.78 0.65
CA ASN A 428 0.20 26.39 0.21
C ASN A 428 1.28 26.13 -0.85
N VAL A 429 1.54 27.08 -1.75
CA VAL A 429 2.67 27.02 -2.68
C VAL A 429 3.98 26.94 -1.92
N ALA A 430 4.17 27.83 -0.93
CA ALA A 430 5.37 27.84 -0.10
C ALA A 430 5.56 26.53 0.68
N GLU A 431 4.52 26.08 1.38
CA GLU A 431 4.54 24.83 2.15
C GLU A 431 4.79 23.63 1.24
N SER A 432 4.13 23.54 0.07
CA SER A 432 4.30 22.42 -0.86
C SER A 432 5.70 22.37 -1.44
N LEU A 433 6.21 23.50 -1.95
CA LEU A 433 7.56 23.58 -2.53
C LEU A 433 8.66 23.47 -1.47
N SER A 434 8.36 23.72 -0.19
CA SER A 434 9.32 23.48 0.90
C SER A 434 9.68 22.01 1.06
N ASN A 435 8.84 21.09 0.56
CA ASN A 435 9.11 19.65 0.58
C ASN A 435 10.18 19.22 -0.44
N PHE A 436 10.58 20.11 -1.36
CA PHE A 436 11.55 19.78 -2.40
C PHE A 436 12.92 20.38 -2.07
N PRO A 437 14.01 19.59 -2.16
CA PRO A 437 15.36 20.13 -2.10
C PRO A 437 15.56 21.23 -3.14
N TYR A 438 16.43 22.19 -2.81
CA TYR A 438 16.75 23.33 -3.66
C TYR A 438 17.05 22.90 -5.11
N GLU A 439 17.82 21.83 -5.27
CA GLU A 439 18.31 21.31 -6.54
C GLU A 439 17.15 20.91 -7.48
N PHE A 440 16.02 20.47 -6.95
CA PHE A 440 14.81 20.15 -7.73
C PHE A 440 13.93 21.39 -7.97
N ARG A 441 13.72 22.24 -6.96
CA ARG A 441 12.77 23.37 -7.06
C ARG A 441 13.35 24.63 -7.69
N LYS A 442 14.68 24.77 -7.79
CA LYS A 442 15.35 25.99 -8.29
C LYS A 442 14.97 26.39 -9.72
N PHE A 443 14.38 25.48 -10.49
CA PHE A 443 13.93 25.77 -11.85
C PHE A 443 12.61 26.55 -11.87
N VAL A 444 11.84 26.49 -10.78
CA VAL A 444 10.59 27.22 -10.61
C VAL A 444 10.90 28.58 -10.01
N THR A 445 10.84 29.63 -10.81
CA THR A 445 11.02 31.01 -10.33
C THR A 445 9.71 31.77 -10.23
N THR A 446 8.68 31.30 -10.93
CA THR A 446 7.40 31.99 -11.03
C THR A 446 6.23 31.05 -10.82
N VAL A 447 5.20 31.51 -10.11
CA VAL A 447 3.91 30.84 -10.00
C VAL A 447 2.81 31.81 -10.40
N TYR A 448 1.89 31.38 -11.24
CA TYR A 448 0.74 32.16 -11.67
C TYR A 448 -0.54 31.54 -11.12
N TYR A 449 -1.26 32.25 -10.26
CA TYR A 449 -2.56 31.83 -9.76
C TYR A 449 -3.68 32.58 -10.48
N ASP A 450 -4.58 31.83 -11.13
CA ASP A 450 -5.77 32.35 -11.80
C ASP A 450 -7.03 31.63 -11.27
N PRO A 451 -7.97 32.32 -10.60
CA PRO A 451 -9.17 31.74 -9.98
C PRO A 451 -10.26 31.41 -11.01
N VAL A 452 -9.96 30.56 -11.99
CA VAL A 452 -10.87 30.12 -13.05
C VAL A 452 -11.28 28.65 -12.89
N ASN A 453 -12.44 28.28 -13.44
CA ASN A 453 -13.04 26.96 -13.30
C ASN A 453 -12.42 25.88 -14.21
N ASP A 454 -11.13 25.99 -14.54
CA ASP A 454 -10.46 25.06 -15.44
C ASP A 454 -9.89 23.84 -14.70
N ASN A 455 -9.62 23.99 -13.40
CA ASN A 455 -9.08 22.94 -12.52
C ASN A 455 -7.79 22.28 -13.05
N THR A 456 -6.90 23.09 -13.64
CA THR A 456 -5.64 22.61 -14.25
C THR A 456 -4.42 23.23 -13.61
N TYR A 457 -3.34 22.46 -13.58
CA TYR A 457 -1.98 22.94 -13.34
C TYR A 457 -1.16 22.74 -14.60
N ASN A 458 -0.14 23.59 -14.83
CA ASN A 458 0.79 23.41 -15.95
C ASN A 458 2.19 23.92 -15.60
N GLY A 459 3.22 23.15 -15.90
CA GLY A 459 4.63 23.51 -15.82
C GLY A 459 5.19 23.95 -17.16
N SER A 460 5.96 25.04 -17.16
CA SER A 460 6.74 25.52 -18.30
C SER A 460 8.24 25.48 -17.95
N LYS A 461 9.08 26.17 -18.74
CA LYS A 461 10.53 26.26 -18.46
C LYS A 461 10.86 26.75 -17.05
N HIS A 462 10.15 27.78 -16.55
CA HIS A 462 10.40 28.38 -15.23
C HIS A 462 9.13 28.69 -14.42
N ASP A 463 7.96 28.40 -15.00
CA ASP A 463 6.68 28.82 -14.46
C ASP A 463 5.84 27.62 -14.05
N LEU A 464 5.08 27.80 -12.98
CA LEU A 464 3.94 26.95 -12.63
C LEU A 464 2.65 27.75 -12.76
N TRP A 465 1.68 27.21 -13.46
CA TRP A 465 0.37 27.81 -13.67
C TRP A 465 -0.66 27.07 -12.83
N MET A 466 -1.39 27.78 -11.96
CA MET A 466 -2.46 27.26 -11.12
C MET A 466 -3.78 27.90 -11.55
N ARG A 467 -4.57 27.19 -12.37
CA ARG A 467 -5.86 27.68 -12.91
C ARG A 467 -7.00 26.94 -12.23
N ILE A 468 -7.34 27.35 -11.01
CA ILE A 468 -8.23 26.62 -10.10
C ILE A 468 -9.18 27.57 -9.36
N ASN A 469 -10.42 27.13 -9.15
CA ASN A 469 -11.44 27.90 -8.41
C ASN A 469 -11.73 27.34 -7.01
N TYR A 470 -10.94 26.40 -6.54
CA TYR A 470 -11.05 25.76 -5.23
C TYR A 470 -9.75 25.94 -4.44
N LEU A 471 -9.81 25.68 -3.13
CA LEU A 471 -8.64 25.71 -2.26
C LEU A 471 -8.03 24.29 -2.19
N PRO A 472 -6.88 24.03 -2.85
CA PRO A 472 -6.24 22.72 -2.82
C PRO A 472 -5.61 22.48 -1.45
N SER A 473 -5.52 21.22 -1.03
CA SER A 473 -4.68 20.86 0.13
C SER A 473 -3.20 20.98 -0.21
N VAL A 474 -2.35 21.16 0.80
CA VAL A 474 -0.88 21.14 0.63
C VAL A 474 -0.42 19.84 0.00
N GLU A 475 -0.98 18.71 0.44
CA GLU A 475 -0.69 17.39 -0.13
C GLU A 475 -1.02 17.34 -1.63
N GLY A 476 -2.23 17.78 -2.00
CA GLY A 476 -2.67 17.82 -3.39
C GLY A 476 -1.77 18.72 -4.24
N SER A 477 -1.43 19.91 -3.74
CA SER A 477 -0.50 20.81 -4.43
C SER A 477 0.91 20.22 -4.56
N THR A 478 1.42 19.54 -3.54
CA THR A 478 2.74 18.88 -3.57
C THR A 478 2.79 17.77 -4.61
N GLN A 479 1.73 16.95 -4.69
CA GLN A 479 1.59 15.92 -5.73
C GLN A 479 1.60 16.51 -7.13
N THR A 480 0.84 17.58 -7.34
CA THR A 480 0.80 18.24 -8.64
C THR A 480 2.16 18.87 -8.97
N PHE A 481 2.84 19.51 -8.04
CA PHE A 481 4.17 20.06 -8.31
C PHE A 481 5.20 18.98 -8.64
N ALA A 482 5.16 17.81 -8.00
CA ALA A 482 6.02 16.69 -8.37
C ALA A 482 5.78 16.22 -9.83
N HIS A 483 4.52 16.28 -10.28
CA HIS A 483 4.15 16.03 -11.68
C HIS A 483 4.67 17.14 -12.60
N GLU A 484 4.33 18.41 -12.32
CA GLU A 484 4.73 19.55 -13.15
C GLU A 484 6.25 19.71 -13.26
N LEU A 485 7.01 19.36 -12.22
CA LEU A 485 8.48 19.37 -12.27
C LEU A 485 9.02 18.48 -13.40
N GLY A 486 8.32 17.40 -13.76
CA GLY A 486 8.65 16.58 -14.92
C GLY A 486 8.64 17.40 -16.22
N HIS A 487 7.61 18.21 -16.43
CA HIS A 487 7.54 19.13 -17.57
C HIS A 487 8.61 20.22 -17.51
N VAL A 488 8.84 20.80 -16.33
CA VAL A 488 9.89 21.82 -16.13
C VAL A 488 11.25 21.25 -16.55
N MET A 489 11.57 20.00 -16.16
CA MET A 489 12.83 19.35 -16.51
C MET A 489 12.93 18.99 -17.99
N ASP A 490 11.84 18.56 -18.62
CA ASP A 490 11.80 18.30 -20.06
C ASP A 490 12.19 19.53 -20.88
N TYR A 491 11.59 20.68 -20.58
CA TYR A 491 11.91 21.97 -21.19
C TYR A 491 13.38 22.38 -21.04
N ASN A 492 14.07 21.88 -20.01
CA ASN A 492 15.47 22.21 -19.72
C ASN A 492 16.48 21.17 -20.26
N THR A 493 16.03 20.06 -20.86
CA THR A 493 16.93 18.99 -21.38
C THR A 493 16.78 18.66 -22.86
N ASP A 494 15.62 18.91 -23.48
CA ASP A 494 15.34 18.57 -24.89
C ASP A 494 15.58 17.08 -25.21
N ARG A 495 15.24 16.18 -24.27
CA ARG A 495 15.52 14.73 -24.31
C ARG A 495 14.37 13.86 -24.82
N GLY A 496 13.40 14.44 -25.52
CA GLY A 496 12.19 13.74 -25.97
C GLY A 496 12.47 12.38 -26.62
N ASN A 497 13.50 12.27 -27.48
CA ASN A 497 13.85 11.02 -28.16
C ASN A 497 14.27 9.88 -27.22
N GLU A 498 15.09 10.14 -26.20
CA GLU A 498 15.51 9.11 -25.23
C GLU A 498 14.33 8.64 -24.37
N TRP A 499 13.46 9.57 -23.97
CA TRP A 499 12.23 9.24 -23.26
C TRP A 499 11.29 8.37 -24.11
N TYR A 500 11.15 8.68 -25.40
CA TYR A 500 10.33 7.90 -26.31
C TYR A 500 10.84 6.48 -26.52
N GLU A 501 12.16 6.29 -26.59
CA GLU A 501 12.76 4.96 -26.64
C GLU A 501 12.50 4.19 -25.34
N ALA A 502 12.59 4.86 -24.19
CA ALA A 502 12.30 4.27 -22.90
C ALA A 502 10.83 3.82 -22.77
N ILE A 503 9.87 4.64 -23.23
CA ILE A 503 8.44 4.27 -23.28
C ILE A 503 8.23 3.00 -24.10
N ALA A 504 8.85 2.91 -25.28
CA ALA A 504 8.70 1.75 -26.15
C ALA A 504 9.32 0.47 -25.54
N ALA A 505 10.41 0.61 -24.79
CA ALA A 505 11.09 -0.50 -24.16
C ALA A 505 10.35 -1.01 -22.90
N ASP A 506 9.78 -0.11 -22.11
CA ASP A 506 9.00 -0.41 -20.90
C ASP A 506 7.50 -0.36 -21.23
N ILE A 507 7.01 -1.40 -21.91
CA ILE A 507 5.69 -1.48 -22.57
C ILE A 507 4.49 -1.14 -21.64
N VAL A 508 4.66 -1.25 -20.33
CA VAL A 508 3.64 -0.92 -19.33
C VAL A 508 3.55 0.60 -19.18
N PRO A 509 2.35 1.21 -19.26
CA PRO A 509 2.17 2.62 -18.97
C PRO A 509 2.36 2.95 -17.48
N VAL A 510 2.84 4.15 -17.17
CA VAL A 510 2.98 4.62 -15.77
C VAL A 510 1.61 4.93 -15.16
N SER A 511 0.73 5.55 -15.94
CA SER A 511 -0.66 5.86 -15.57
C SER A 511 -1.58 5.79 -16.78
N GLY A 512 -2.90 5.78 -16.54
CA GLY A 512 -3.89 5.88 -17.61
C GLY A 512 -3.76 7.18 -18.43
N TYR A 513 -3.31 8.28 -17.79
CA TYR A 513 -3.10 9.56 -18.43
C TYR A 513 -1.83 9.58 -19.29
N GLY A 514 -0.72 9.03 -18.77
CA GLY A 514 0.52 8.87 -19.53
C GLY A 514 0.40 7.92 -20.74
N ASN A 515 -0.51 6.95 -20.68
CA ASN A 515 -0.72 5.99 -21.78
C ASN A 515 -1.15 6.64 -23.10
N THR A 516 -1.87 7.76 -23.05
CA THR A 516 -2.38 8.45 -24.25
C THR A 516 -1.59 9.71 -24.59
N ASN A 517 -0.79 10.24 -23.66
CA ASN A 517 0.07 11.39 -23.86
C ASN A 517 1.46 11.15 -23.25
N ARG A 518 2.47 11.13 -24.11
CA ARG A 518 3.85 10.78 -23.72
C ARG A 518 4.53 11.85 -22.87
N ASN A 519 4.15 13.12 -23.02
CA ASN A 519 4.66 14.18 -22.16
C ASN A 519 4.12 14.00 -20.74
N GLU A 520 2.89 13.53 -20.61
CA GLU A 520 2.27 13.20 -19.32
C GLU A 520 2.87 11.94 -18.72
N ASP A 521 3.32 10.97 -19.53
CA ASP A 521 4.04 9.79 -19.03
C ASP A 521 5.32 10.19 -18.29
N LEU A 522 6.08 11.17 -18.79
CA LEU A 522 7.23 11.73 -18.08
C LEU A 522 6.84 12.43 -16.77
N ALA A 523 5.82 13.27 -16.80
CA ALA A 523 5.34 13.99 -15.62
C ALA A 523 4.80 13.03 -14.55
N GLU A 524 4.09 11.99 -14.96
CA GLU A 524 3.62 10.92 -14.07
C GLU A 524 4.78 10.09 -13.53
N PHE A 525 5.81 9.81 -14.35
CA PHE A 525 7.01 9.16 -13.86
C PHE A 525 7.79 10.03 -12.86
N SER A 526 7.88 11.34 -13.10
CA SER A 526 8.46 12.31 -12.16
C SER A 526 7.74 12.25 -10.82
N ARG A 527 6.40 12.29 -10.84
CA ARG A 527 5.59 12.15 -9.63
C ARG A 527 5.84 10.81 -8.93
N LEU A 528 5.86 9.70 -9.68
CA LEU A 528 6.14 8.36 -9.16
C LEU A 528 7.52 8.29 -8.49
N PHE A 529 8.53 8.88 -9.12
CA PHE A 529 9.88 8.97 -8.58
C PHE A 529 9.89 9.68 -7.23
N PHE A 530 9.28 10.86 -7.12
CA PHE A 530 9.23 11.60 -5.86
C PHE A 530 8.41 10.91 -4.77
N ILE A 531 7.32 10.22 -5.11
CA ILE A 531 6.55 9.40 -4.15
C ILE A 531 7.42 8.27 -3.57
N SER A 532 8.36 7.75 -4.36
CA SER A 532 9.23 6.63 -3.99
C SER A 532 10.55 7.02 -3.37
N TYR A 533 10.93 8.30 -3.39
CA TYR A 533 12.29 8.77 -3.09
C TYR A 533 12.81 8.26 -1.73
N ASP A 534 11.99 8.39 -0.69
CA ASP A 534 12.30 7.93 0.68
C ASP A 534 11.72 6.54 1.01
N LYS A 535 11.32 5.77 -0.01
CA LYS A 535 10.72 4.44 0.15
C LYS A 535 11.56 3.40 -0.60
N PRO A 536 12.62 2.85 0.03
CA PRO A 536 13.62 2.04 -0.67
C PRO A 536 13.04 0.88 -1.48
N ASP A 537 12.06 0.17 -0.93
CA ASP A 537 11.43 -0.98 -1.60
C ASP A 537 10.59 -0.54 -2.80
N LEU A 538 9.81 0.54 -2.66
CA LEU A 538 9.05 1.10 -3.78
C LEU A 538 9.99 1.65 -4.87
N HIS A 539 11.10 2.25 -4.47
CA HIS A 539 12.09 2.79 -5.39
C HIS A 539 12.78 1.70 -6.20
N LYS A 540 13.17 0.59 -5.56
CA LYS A 540 13.71 -0.60 -6.25
C LYS A 540 12.67 -1.22 -7.17
N ALA A 541 11.42 -1.29 -6.73
CA ALA A 541 10.32 -1.78 -7.56
C ALA A 541 10.15 -0.97 -8.85
N ILE A 542 10.19 0.36 -8.79
CA ILE A 542 10.11 1.22 -9.98
C ILE A 542 11.26 0.92 -10.95
N GLN A 543 12.47 0.66 -10.45
CA GLN A 543 13.60 0.25 -11.29
C GLN A 543 13.39 -1.12 -11.95
N ILE A 544 12.70 -2.05 -11.28
CA ILE A 544 12.36 -3.37 -11.83
C ILE A 544 11.28 -3.26 -12.91
N VAL A 545 10.23 -2.48 -12.65
CA VAL A 545 9.09 -2.34 -13.56
C VAL A 545 9.42 -1.45 -14.76
N TYR A 546 10.17 -0.37 -14.55
CA TYR A 546 10.44 0.67 -15.54
C TYR A 546 11.95 0.98 -15.68
N PRO A 547 12.81 -0.02 -15.97
CA PRO A 547 14.26 0.16 -15.99
C PRO A 547 14.74 1.19 -17.01
N ASN A 548 14.09 1.30 -18.18
CA ASN A 548 14.50 2.21 -19.24
C ASN A 548 14.02 3.64 -18.95
N ARG A 549 12.78 3.80 -18.48
CA ARG A 549 12.28 5.13 -18.05
C ARG A 549 13.06 5.65 -16.86
N TYR A 550 13.36 4.79 -15.88
CA TYR A 550 14.17 5.15 -14.74
C TYR A 550 15.55 5.65 -15.18
N LYS A 551 16.24 4.91 -16.05
CA LYS A 551 17.53 5.33 -16.60
C LYS A 551 17.44 6.66 -17.35
N ALA A 552 16.44 6.83 -18.22
CA ALA A 552 16.24 8.07 -18.96
C ALA A 552 15.99 9.25 -18.02
N PHE A 553 15.18 9.06 -16.97
CA PHE A 553 14.89 10.10 -15.98
C PHE A 553 16.14 10.50 -15.19
N ILE A 554 16.95 9.53 -14.72
CA ILE A 554 18.21 9.82 -14.02
C ILE A 554 19.17 10.60 -14.93
N ASN A 555 19.29 10.20 -16.21
CA ASN A 555 20.10 10.93 -17.18
C ASN A 555 19.61 12.37 -17.37
N MET A 556 18.29 12.59 -17.41
CA MET A 556 17.71 13.93 -17.46
C MET A 556 18.11 14.75 -16.23
N LEU A 557 17.97 14.21 -15.01
CA LEU A 557 18.36 14.90 -13.78
C LEU A 557 19.83 15.34 -13.79
N HIS A 558 20.74 14.47 -14.21
CA HIS A 558 22.18 14.78 -14.27
C HIS A 558 22.53 15.89 -15.25
N LEU A 559 21.76 16.02 -16.34
CA LEU A 559 21.96 17.06 -17.34
C LEU A 559 21.41 18.41 -16.88
N VAL A 560 20.26 18.39 -16.21
CA VAL A 560 19.60 19.58 -15.67
C VAL A 560 20.46 20.23 -14.59
N ASP A 561 21.09 19.44 -13.73
CA ASP A 561 22.02 19.93 -12.71
C ASP A 561 23.05 18.86 -12.31
N PRO A 562 24.35 19.12 -12.47
CA PRO A 562 25.39 18.23 -11.96
C PRO A 562 25.29 17.95 -10.45
N ALA A 563 24.73 18.86 -9.65
CA ALA A 563 24.55 18.62 -8.21
C ALA A 563 23.55 17.48 -7.93
N LEU A 564 22.65 17.16 -8.86
CA LEU A 564 21.71 16.05 -8.71
C LEU A 564 22.37 14.67 -8.86
N VAL A 565 23.60 14.59 -9.36
CA VAL A 565 24.35 13.32 -9.42
C VAL A 565 24.50 12.75 -8.02
N GLU A 566 24.98 13.53 -7.05
CA GLU A 566 25.17 13.08 -5.67
C GLU A 566 23.84 12.66 -5.01
N PHE A 567 22.73 13.34 -5.35
CA PHE A 567 21.39 12.98 -4.88
C PHE A 567 20.97 11.61 -5.39
N THR A 568 21.18 11.35 -6.68
CA THR A 568 20.79 10.07 -7.30
C THR A 568 21.71 8.91 -6.91
N GLU A 569 22.97 9.17 -6.55
CA GLU A 569 23.90 8.13 -6.09
C GLU A 569 23.52 7.52 -4.74
N LYS A 570 22.82 8.30 -3.90
CA LYS A 570 22.29 7.88 -2.60
C LYS A 570 21.03 7.02 -2.72
N LEU A 571 20.41 6.98 -3.90
CA LEU A 571 19.22 6.17 -4.13
C LEU A 571 19.52 4.68 -4.03
N PRO A 572 18.56 3.87 -3.51
CA PRO A 572 18.67 2.43 -3.50
C PRO A 572 18.99 1.88 -4.90
N LYS A 573 20.01 1.04 -5.02
CA LYS A 573 20.37 0.37 -6.27
C LYS A 573 19.82 -1.06 -6.28
N LEU A 574 19.51 -1.57 -7.48
CA LEU A 574 19.29 -3.01 -7.68
C LEU A 574 20.64 -3.73 -7.54
N GLU A 575 20.69 -4.76 -6.69
CA GLU A 575 21.86 -5.61 -6.48
C GLU A 575 22.05 -6.63 -7.60
#